data_AF-A0A7C5WZ09-F1
#
_entry.id   AF-A0A7C5WZ09-F1
#
_cell.length_a   1.000
_cell.length_b   1.000
_cell.length_c   1.000
_cell.angle_alpha   90.00
_cell.angle_beta   90.00
_cell.angle_gamma   90.00
#
_symmetry.space_group_name_H-M   'P 1'
#
loop_
_entity.id
_entity.type
_entity.pdbx_description
1 polymer ?
#
loop_
_entity_poly.entity_id
_entity_poly.type
_entity_poly.pdbx_seq_one_letter_code
_entity_poly.pdbx_strand_id
1 'polypeptide(L)'
;MSLINVGNVKTIKISDEYEMVIVEDRWNPLIERREIKGIIYHMGKGTPKRYVIREAVAKALNIAIDQIYVRKVVTKFGISESETIIHVYSSPERAKKFEPSYVIRRNQPEKKKEGE
;
A
#
# COMPACT_ATOMS: atom_id res chain seq x y z
N MET A 1 -18.45 10.11 9.09
CA MET A 1 -17.33 10.10 8.13
C MET A 1 -16.88 11.54 7.94
N SER A 2 -15.73 11.92 8.51
CA SER A 2 -15.19 13.28 8.38
C SER A 2 -13.82 13.17 7.71
N LEU A 3 -13.72 13.74 6.50
CA LEU A 3 -12.46 14.00 5.82
C LEU A 3 -12.07 15.43 6.19
N ILE A 4 -11.07 15.60 7.05
CA ILE A 4 -10.54 16.92 7.40
C ILE A 4 -9.42 17.22 6.40
N ASN A 5 -9.67 18.17 5.50
CA ASN A 5 -8.75 18.53 4.44
C ASN A 5 -7.83 19.67 4.92
N VAL A 6 -6.67 19.33 5.48
CA VAL A 6 -5.59 20.29 5.75
C VAL A 6 -4.45 19.96 4.78
N GLY A 7 -4.40 20.68 3.66
CA GLY A 7 -3.30 20.65 2.69
C GLY A 7 -3.03 19.30 2.01
N ASN A 8 -3.92 18.81 1.15
CA ASN A 8 -3.72 17.62 0.28
C ASN A 8 -3.29 16.30 0.95
N VAL A 9 -3.22 16.25 2.28
CA VAL A 9 -2.93 15.03 3.03
C VAL A 9 -4.19 14.19 3.10
N LYS A 10 -4.18 13.01 2.46
CA LYS A 10 -5.31 12.06 2.51
C LYS A 10 -5.05 10.99 3.56
N THR A 11 -5.96 10.84 4.50
CA THR A 11 -5.89 9.78 5.52
C THR A 11 -6.80 8.62 5.15
N ILE A 12 -6.25 7.40 5.18
CA ILE A 12 -6.94 6.13 4.96
C ILE A 12 -6.96 5.37 6.28
N LYS A 13 -8.16 5.06 6.77
CA LYS A 13 -8.33 4.12 7.88
C LYS A 13 -8.21 2.69 7.34
N ILE A 14 -7.17 1.98 7.77
CA ILE A 14 -6.92 0.60 7.36
C ILE A 14 -7.73 -0.37 8.26
N SER A 15 -7.79 -0.06 9.56
CA SER A 15 -8.61 -0.72 10.58
C SER A 15 -8.75 0.23 11.78
N ASP A 16 -9.41 -0.19 12.86
CA ASP A 16 -9.45 0.57 14.12
C ASP A 16 -8.05 0.77 14.74
N GLU A 17 -7.10 -0.09 14.37
CA GLU A 17 -5.73 -0.12 14.93
C GLU A 17 -4.66 0.48 13.99
N TYR A 18 -5.00 0.80 12.74
CA TYR A 18 -4.05 1.21 11.72
C TYR A 18 -4.57 2.42 10.95
N GLU A 19 -3.77 3.48 10.91
CA GLU A 19 -4.05 4.68 10.14
C GLU A 19 -2.93 4.95 9.16
N MET A 20 -3.26 5.17 7.88
CA MET A 20 -2.31 5.53 6.85
C MET A 20 -2.54 6.95 6.41
N VAL A 21 -1.49 7.76 6.43
CA VAL A 21 -1.49 9.12 5.91
C VAL A 21 -0.71 9.13 4.60
N ILE A 22 -1.34 9.56 3.51
CA ILE A 22 -0.69 9.75 2.21
C ILE A 22 0.07 11.08 2.26
N VAL A 23 1.38 10.97 2.10
CA VAL A 23 2.32 12.10 2.10
C VAL A 23 2.57 12.60 0.68
N GLU A 24 2.63 11.67 -0.29
CA GLU A 24 2.88 12.01 -1.68
C GLU A 24 2.03 11.12 -2.58
N ASP A 25 1.47 11.73 -3.62
CA ASP A 25 0.65 11.05 -4.62
C ASP A 25 0.98 11.63 -6.00
N ARG A 26 1.69 10.85 -6.81
CA ARG A 26 2.20 11.30 -8.10
C ARG A 26 1.77 10.37 -9.22
N TRP A 27 1.21 10.94 -10.29
CA TRP A 27 0.96 10.20 -11.53
C TRP A 27 2.20 10.21 -12.43
N ASN A 28 2.63 9.02 -12.87
CA ASN A 28 3.71 8.84 -13.82
C ASN A 28 3.14 8.34 -15.17
N PRO A 29 3.00 9.22 -16.17
CA PRO A 29 2.36 8.87 -17.44
C PRO A 29 3.18 7.90 -18.30
N LEU A 30 4.52 7.91 -18.22
CA LEU A 30 5.38 7.02 -19.01
C LEU A 30 5.15 5.55 -18.65
N ILE A 31 4.99 5.29 -17.35
CA ILE A 31 4.78 3.95 -16.80
C ILE A 31 3.28 3.70 -16.56
N GLU A 32 2.41 4.68 -16.78
CA GLU A 32 0.98 4.64 -16.42
C GLU A 32 0.75 4.07 -15.02
N ARG A 33 1.47 4.64 -14.04
CA ARG A 33 1.34 4.26 -12.64
C ARG A 33 1.18 5.46 -11.74
N ARG A 34 0.44 5.29 -10.66
CA ARG A 34 0.35 6.19 -9.53
C ARG A 34 1.33 5.74 -8.46
N GLU A 35 2.24 6.60 -8.08
CA GLU A 35 3.23 6.39 -7.03
C GLU A 35 2.73 7.08 -5.76
N ILE A 36 2.42 6.27 -4.74
CA ILE A 36 1.89 6.75 -3.48
C ILE A 36 2.94 6.48 -2.40
N LYS A 37 3.34 7.53 -1.67
CA LYS A 37 4.10 7.40 -0.43
C LYS A 37 3.14 7.64 0.74
N GLY A 38 3.12 6.72 1.68
CA GLY A 38 2.33 6.87 2.89
C GLY A 38 3.11 6.54 4.15
N ILE A 39 2.65 7.11 5.25
CA ILE A 39 3.10 6.80 6.61
C ILE A 39 1.96 6.06 7.29
N ILE A 40 2.23 4.88 7.82
CA ILE A 40 1.27 4.08 8.56
C ILE A 40 1.60 4.17 10.05
N TYR A 41 0.63 4.63 10.84
CA TYR A 41 0.67 4.65 12.29
C TYR A 41 0.03 3.37 12.83
N HIS A 42 0.74 2.67 13.72
CA HIS A 42 0.34 1.40 14.31
C HIS A 42 0.64 1.35 15.82
N MET A 43 0.02 2.27 16.57
CA MET A 43 0.31 2.45 18.01
C MET A 43 0.14 1.14 18.79
N GLY A 44 1.24 0.63 19.36
CA GLY A 44 1.24 -0.59 20.18
C GLY A 44 1.00 -1.89 19.40
N LYS A 45 1.04 -1.86 18.06
CA LYS A 45 0.86 -3.03 17.20
C LYS A 45 2.09 -3.28 16.34
N GLY A 46 2.14 -4.48 15.77
CA GLY A 46 3.20 -4.85 14.84
C GLY A 46 3.04 -4.12 13.50
N THR A 47 4.06 -4.27 12.65
CA THR A 47 3.99 -3.74 11.28
C THR A 47 2.85 -4.42 10.51
N PRO A 48 1.94 -3.66 9.88
CA PRO A 48 0.82 -4.24 9.17
C PRO A 48 1.27 -5.11 8.00
N LYS A 49 0.53 -6.20 7.76
CA LYS A 49 0.78 -7.08 6.62
C LYS A 49 0.50 -6.34 5.30
N ARG A 50 1.27 -6.63 4.26
CA ARG A 50 1.11 -6.01 2.93
C ARG A 50 -0.30 -6.19 2.37
N TYR A 51 -0.91 -7.36 2.55
CA TYR A 51 -2.27 -7.65 2.09
C TYR A 51 -3.29 -6.66 2.68
N VAL A 52 -3.22 -6.40 3.98
CA VAL A 52 -4.11 -5.46 4.69
C VAL A 52 -3.97 -4.04 4.14
N ILE A 53 -2.73 -3.61 3.88
CA ILE A 53 -2.45 -2.30 3.26
C ILE A 53 -3.07 -2.25 1.85
N ARG A 54 -2.89 -3.31 1.03
CA ARG A 54 -3.45 -3.37 -0.33
C ARG A 54 -4.97 -3.28 -0.33
N GLU A 55 -5.65 -4.02 0.55
CA GLU A 55 -7.11 -3.99 0.66
C GLU A 55 -7.63 -2.60 1.04
N ALA A 56 -6.99 -1.95 2.02
CA ALA A 56 -7.40 -0.62 2.44
C ALA A 56 -7.23 0.42 1.32
N VAL A 57 -6.11 0.37 0.58
CA VAL A 57 -5.87 1.26 -0.55
C VAL A 57 -6.81 0.94 -1.72
N ALA A 58 -7.10 -0.33 -1.98
CA ALA A 58 -8.08 -0.76 -2.98
C ALA A 58 -9.46 -0.15 -2.72
N LYS A 59 -9.93 -0.25 -1.47
CA LYS A 59 -11.20 0.34 -1.03
C LYS A 59 -11.18 1.86 -1.11
N ALA A 60 -10.10 2.50 -0.66
CA ALA A 60 -9.99 3.95 -0.64
C ALA A 60 -9.95 4.57 -2.05
N LEU A 61 -9.33 3.89 -3.01
CA LEU A 61 -9.22 4.37 -4.39
C LEU A 61 -10.29 3.80 -5.33
N ASN A 62 -11.11 2.85 -4.86
CA ASN A 62 -12.07 2.09 -5.66
C ASN A 62 -11.42 1.39 -6.87
N ILE A 63 -10.29 0.73 -6.63
CA ILE A 63 -9.45 0.07 -7.64
C ILE A 63 -9.31 -1.42 -7.26
N ALA A 64 -9.16 -2.30 -8.26
CA ALA A 64 -8.98 -3.72 -8.00
C ALA A 64 -7.66 -3.99 -7.25
N ILE A 65 -7.68 -4.94 -6.30
CA ILE A 65 -6.51 -5.26 -5.49
C ILE A 65 -5.30 -5.68 -6.35
N ASP A 66 -5.55 -6.35 -7.47
CA ASP A 66 -4.54 -6.86 -8.40
C ASP A 66 -3.76 -5.78 -9.15
N GLN A 67 -4.25 -4.53 -9.13
CA GLN A 67 -3.57 -3.37 -9.70
C GLN A 67 -2.63 -2.69 -8.69
N ILE A 68 -2.67 -3.09 -7.42
CA ILE A 68 -1.97 -2.42 -6.31
C ILE A 68 -0.82 -3.29 -5.81
N TYR A 69 0.37 -2.71 -5.76
CA TYR A 69 1.60 -3.37 -5.32
C TYR A 69 2.31 -2.55 -4.25
N VAL A 70 2.49 -3.15 -3.08
CA VAL A 70 3.29 -2.58 -1.99
C VAL A 70 4.74 -2.92 -2.24
N ARG A 71 5.53 -1.92 -2.64
CA ARG A 71 6.93 -2.10 -3.02
C ARG A 71 7.86 -2.15 -1.81
N LYS A 72 7.63 -1.27 -0.84
CA LYS A 72 8.46 -1.16 0.37
C LYS A 72 7.58 -0.88 1.56
N VAL A 73 7.91 -1.50 2.69
CA VAL A 73 7.39 -1.17 4.02
C VAL A 73 8.59 -1.16 4.93
N VAL A 74 8.89 -0.01 5.53
CA VAL A 74 10.00 0.16 6.48
C VAL A 74 9.45 0.77 7.75
N THR A 75 9.56 0.04 8.83
CA THR A 75 9.20 0.53 10.17
C THR A 75 10.38 1.27 10.75
N LYS A 76 10.14 2.49 11.24
CA LYS A 76 11.17 3.28 11.92
C LYS A 76 11.47 2.63 13.27
N PHE A 77 12.75 2.53 13.60
CA PHE A 77 13.17 1.90 14.85
C PHE A 77 12.70 2.72 16.05
N GLY A 78 12.15 2.04 17.07
CA GLY A 78 11.73 2.67 18.33
C GLY A 78 10.40 3.43 18.27
N ILE A 79 9.75 3.53 17.11
CA ILE A 79 8.44 4.18 16.98
C ILE A 79 7.45 3.34 16.17
N SER A 80 6.16 3.47 16.48
CA SER A 80 5.05 2.77 15.82
C SER A 80 4.66 3.41 14.48
N GLU A 81 5.66 3.70 13.64
CA GLU A 81 5.48 4.32 12.33
C GLU A 81 6.15 3.49 11.24
N SER A 82 5.43 3.24 10.14
CA SER A 82 5.95 2.56 8.96
C SER A 82 5.79 3.40 7.71
N GLU A 83 6.90 3.66 7.03
CA GLU A 83 6.88 4.25 5.70
C GLU A 83 6.60 3.19 4.66
N THR A 84 5.64 3.47 3.76
CA THR A 84 5.24 2.58 2.68
C THR A 84 5.33 3.27 1.33
N ILE A 85 5.78 2.51 0.32
CA ILE A 85 5.76 2.91 -1.08
C ILE A 85 4.83 1.95 -1.82
N ILE A 86 3.81 2.51 -2.45
CA ILE A 86 2.74 1.78 -3.11
C ILE A 86 2.68 2.24 -4.56
N HIS A 87 2.67 1.27 -5.48
CA HIS A 87 2.46 1.52 -6.89
C HIS A 87 1.08 1.00 -7.29
N VAL A 88 0.29 1.86 -7.92
CA VAL A 88 -1.01 1.51 -8.49
C VAL A 88 -0.91 1.62 -10.00
N TYR A 89 -1.10 0.50 -10.70
CA TYR A 89 -1.00 0.43 -12.15
C TYR A 89 -2.38 0.45 -12.80
N SER A 90 -2.45 0.85 -14.07
CA SER A 90 -3.67 0.75 -14.87
C SER A 90 -4.11 -0.70 -15.12
N SER A 91 -3.17 -1.65 -15.20
CA SER A 91 -3.47 -3.07 -15.33
C SER A 91 -2.45 -3.97 -14.60
N PRO A 92 -2.85 -5.18 -14.16
CA PRO A 92 -1.92 -6.15 -13.56
C PRO A 92 -0.82 -6.59 -14.51
N GLU A 93 -1.10 -6.64 -15.82
CA GLU A 93 -0.11 -6.98 -16.85
C GLU A 93 1.00 -5.94 -16.93
N ARG A 94 0.64 -4.66 -16.81
CA ARG A 94 1.61 -3.57 -16.79
C ARG A 94 2.49 -3.66 -15.56
N ALA A 95 1.90 -3.93 -14.40
CA ALA A 95 2.66 -4.17 -13.18
C ALA A 95 3.69 -5.30 -13.34
N LYS A 96 3.33 -6.41 -13.99
CA LYS A 96 4.25 -7.54 -14.23
C LYS A 96 5.46 -7.19 -15.11
N LYS A 97 5.32 -6.21 -16.01
CA LYS A 97 6.42 -5.77 -16.91
C LYS A 97 7.43 -4.87 -16.20
N PHE A 98 6.97 -4.03 -15.25
CA PHE A 98 7.80 -3.01 -14.61
C PHE A 98 8.22 -3.37 -13.17
N GLU A 99 7.43 -4.16 -12.45
CA GLU A 99 7.81 -4.61 -11.11
C GLU A 99 8.76 -5.80 -11.18
N PRO A 100 9.83 -5.81 -10.37
CA PRO A 100 10.65 -6.98 -10.14
C PRO A 100 9.83 -8.16 -9.60
N SER A 101 10.21 -9.37 -10.01
CA SER A 101 9.52 -10.62 -9.63
C SER A 101 9.40 -10.81 -8.12
N TYR A 102 10.38 -10.35 -7.33
CA TYR A 102 10.34 -10.46 -5.87
C TYR A 102 9.25 -9.58 -5.23
N VAL A 103 8.90 -8.44 -5.83
CA VAL A 103 7.81 -7.56 -5.35
C VAL A 103 6.48 -8.20 -5.69
N ILE A 104 6.33 -8.70 -6.91
CA ILE A 104 5.10 -9.38 -7.35
C ILE A 104 4.80 -10.56 -6.42
N ARG A 105 5.79 -11.43 -6.16
CA ARG A 105 5.64 -12.59 -5.28
C ARG A 105 5.25 -12.22 -3.84
N ARG A 106 5.80 -11.13 -3.30
CA ARG A 106 5.48 -10.65 -1.93
C ARG A 106 4.09 -10.00 -1.81
N ASN A 107 3.49 -9.63 -2.94
CA ASN A 107 2.16 -9.04 -2.97
C ASN A 107 1.10 -10.08 -3.29
N GLN A 108 1.43 -11.21 -3.91
CA GLN A 108 0.47 -12.29 -4.11
C GLN A 108 -0.08 -12.79 -2.76
N PRO A 109 -1.37 -13.17 -2.69
CA PRO A 109 -1.88 -13.90 -1.53
C PRO A 109 -1.00 -15.13 -1.35
N GLU A 110 -0.56 -15.40 -0.12
CA GLU A 110 0.19 -16.62 0.17
C GLU A 110 -0.65 -17.80 -0.32
N LYS A 111 -0.19 -18.47 -1.39
CA LYS A 111 -0.69 -19.82 -1.67
C LYS A 111 -0.45 -20.59 -0.38
N LYS A 112 -1.52 -21.03 0.29
CA LYS A 112 -1.41 -22.05 1.33
C LYS A 112 -0.49 -23.12 0.76
N LYS A 113 0.71 -23.27 1.33
CA LYS A 113 1.44 -24.50 1.16
C LYS A 113 0.57 -25.54 1.84
N GLU A 114 -0.23 -26.27 1.07
CA GLU A 114 -0.60 -27.63 1.47
C GLU A 114 0.75 -28.33 1.67
N GLY A 115 1.05 -28.64 2.92
CA GLY A 115 2.28 -29.31 3.29
C GLY A 115 2.29 -30.70 2.67
N GLU A 116 3.47 -31.10 2.21
CA GLU A 116 3.87 -32.51 2.24
C GLU A 116 4.26 -32.88 3.67
#